data_AF-A0A1Y6CB95-F1
#
_entry.id   AF-A0A1Y6CB95-F1
#
_cell.length_a   1.000
_cell.length_b   1.000
_cell.length_c   1.000
_cell.angle_alpha   90.00
_cell.angle_beta   90.00
_cell.angle_gamma   90.00
#
_symmetry.space_group_name_H-M   'P 1'
#
loop_
_entity.id
_entity.type
_entity.pdbx_description
1 polymer ?
#
loop_
_entity_poly.entity_id
_entity_poly.type
_entity_poly.pdbx_seq_one_letter_code
_entity_poly.pdbx_strand_id
1 'polypeptide(L)'
;MRLCMYFILSTLLTLSCSKVDQETSQLHLRPLTVEDKLVDFDVAVNQFKNYYAPYQYKEQRFGVSFEETFAALRQEVIDSQSDQEFYDILGKLVATFNDGHVSITIPNMGSYALPFVVDHFNGNYVVASVEDIFSQETGLMVGDRLVSMDGRDAESIVNDLMRYQSLGYERSSRR
;
A
#
# COMPACT_ATOMS: atom_id res chain seq x y z
N MET A 1 62.68 -47.32 3.01
CA MET A 1 63.79 -46.54 3.62
C MET A 1 64.32 -45.58 2.57
N ARG A 2 64.00 -44.27 2.67
CA ARG A 2 64.59 -43.11 1.91
C ARG A 2 64.47 -43.19 0.36
N LEU A 3 64.37 -42.14 -0.46
CA LEU A 3 64.36 -40.68 -0.37
C LEU A 3 63.80 -40.16 -1.72
N CYS A 4 63.06 -39.06 -1.70
CA CYS A 4 63.10 -37.89 -2.61
C CYS A 4 63.37 -38.08 -4.12
N MET A 5 62.46 -37.59 -4.99
CA MET A 5 62.83 -36.61 -6.02
C MET A 5 61.60 -35.88 -6.59
N TYR A 6 61.69 -34.55 -6.61
CA TYR A 6 60.77 -33.61 -7.22
C TYR A 6 60.59 -33.86 -8.73
N PHE A 7 59.36 -33.76 -9.23
CA PHE A 7 59.10 -33.40 -10.63
C PHE A 7 58.04 -32.30 -10.66
N ILE A 8 58.50 -31.10 -10.97
CA ILE A 8 57.67 -29.93 -11.26
C ILE A 8 57.04 -30.17 -12.63
N LEU A 9 55.72 -30.25 -12.72
CA LEU A 9 55.02 -30.11 -13.99
C LEU A 9 53.90 -29.09 -13.85
N SER A 10 54.28 -27.85 -14.13
CA SER A 10 53.42 -26.71 -14.43
C SER A 10 52.43 -27.08 -15.53
N THR A 11 51.15 -27.24 -15.18
CA THR A 11 50.05 -27.16 -16.14
C THR A 11 49.21 -25.95 -15.78
N LEU A 12 49.14 -25.02 -16.74
CA LEU A 12 48.37 -23.78 -16.64
C LEU A 12 46.91 -24.11 -16.34
N LEU A 13 46.44 -23.69 -15.17
CA LEU A 13 45.03 -23.63 -14.85
C LEU A 13 44.45 -22.45 -15.64
N THR A 14 43.79 -22.72 -16.76
CA THR A 14 43.01 -21.72 -17.47
C THR A 14 41.91 -21.21 -16.54
N LEU A 15 41.97 -19.92 -16.19
CA LEU A 15 40.83 -19.20 -15.66
C LEU A 15 39.75 -19.21 -16.75
N SER A 16 38.84 -20.19 -16.69
CA SER A 16 37.54 -20.05 -17.31
C SER A 16 36.78 -19.01 -16.49
N CYS A 17 36.79 -17.78 -16.98
CA CYS A 17 35.90 -16.73 -16.51
C CYS A 17 34.48 -17.15 -16.86
N SER A 18 33.83 -17.88 -15.96
CA SER A 18 32.39 -18.09 -16.02
C SER A 18 31.75 -16.72 -15.84
N LYS A 19 31.35 -16.10 -16.94
CA LYS A 19 30.35 -15.04 -16.92
C LYS A 19 29.15 -15.62 -16.17
N VAL A 20 28.94 -15.17 -14.95
CA VAL A 20 27.65 -15.31 -14.29
C VAL A 20 26.72 -14.44 -15.12
N ASP A 21 26.03 -15.06 -16.07
CA ASP A 21 24.89 -14.43 -16.70
C ASP A 21 23.91 -14.13 -15.58
N GLN A 22 23.79 -12.85 -15.24
CA GLN A 22 22.68 -12.36 -14.44
C GLN A 22 21.43 -12.47 -15.32
N GLU A 23 20.87 -13.67 -15.39
CA GLU A 23 19.46 -13.82 -15.69
C GLU A 23 18.71 -13.08 -14.59
N THR A 24 18.32 -11.85 -14.91
CA THR A 24 17.22 -11.18 -14.23
C THR A 24 16.01 -12.09 -14.43
N SER A 25 15.80 -13.03 -13.51
CA SER A 25 14.53 -13.73 -13.39
C SER A 25 13.48 -12.64 -13.25
N GLN A 26 12.80 -12.34 -14.35
CA GLN A 26 11.56 -11.59 -14.32
C GLN A 26 10.60 -12.46 -13.51
N LEU A 27 10.54 -12.18 -12.21
CA LEU A 27 9.69 -12.89 -11.27
C LEU A 27 8.25 -12.53 -11.65
N HIS A 28 7.68 -13.29 -12.57
CA HIS A 28 6.27 -13.15 -12.93
C HIS A 28 5.46 -13.78 -11.80
N LEU A 29 5.09 -12.95 -10.82
CA LEU A 29 4.22 -13.37 -9.73
C LEU A 29 2.89 -13.83 -10.32
N ARG A 30 2.47 -15.06 -9.99
CA ARG A 30 1.14 -15.52 -10.35
C ARG A 30 0.09 -14.65 -9.64
N PRO A 31 -1.10 -14.43 -10.23
CA PRO A 31 -2.22 -13.85 -9.51
C PRO A 31 -2.59 -14.68 -8.27
N LEU A 32 -3.12 -14.01 -7.24
CA LEU A 32 -3.62 -14.68 -6.05
C LEU A 32 -4.92 -15.42 -6.38
N THR A 33 -5.02 -16.66 -5.91
CA THR A 33 -6.29 -17.40 -5.92
C THR A 33 -7.19 -16.86 -4.81
N VAL A 34 -8.50 -17.10 -4.90
CA VAL A 34 -9.45 -16.73 -3.83
C VAL A 34 -9.04 -17.37 -2.49
N GLU A 35 -8.50 -18.58 -2.51
CA GLU A 35 -8.00 -19.26 -1.31
C GLU A 35 -6.79 -18.53 -0.70
N ASP A 36 -5.82 -18.12 -1.53
CA ASP A 36 -4.66 -17.35 -1.04
C ASP A 36 -5.13 -16.05 -0.36
N LYS A 37 -6.05 -15.33 -1.01
CA LYS A 37 -6.61 -14.07 -0.50
C LYS A 37 -7.33 -14.26 0.84
N LEU A 38 -8.12 -15.33 0.97
CA LEU A 38 -8.86 -15.65 2.19
C LEU A 38 -7.90 -15.98 3.35
N VAL A 39 -6.88 -16.79 3.08
CA VAL A 39 -5.86 -17.12 4.09
C VAL A 39 -5.15 -15.86 4.58
N ASP A 40 -4.70 -15.01 3.65
CA ASP A 40 -4.02 -13.76 3.99
C ASP A 40 -4.93 -12.80 4.77
N PHE A 41 -6.19 -12.67 4.37
CA PHE A 41 -7.20 -11.87 5.06
C PHE A 41 -7.44 -12.38 6.49
N ASP A 42 -7.66 -13.69 6.64
CA ASP A 42 -7.94 -14.31 7.94
C ASP A 42 -6.72 -14.17 8.88
N VAL A 43 -5.49 -14.24 8.36
CA VAL A 43 -4.27 -13.93 9.12
C VAL A 43 -4.25 -12.47 9.60
N ALA A 44 -4.52 -11.51 8.71
CA ALA A 44 -4.55 -10.09 9.06
C ALA A 44 -5.62 -9.79 10.15
N VAL A 45 -6.83 -10.32 9.97
CA VAL A 45 -7.91 -10.21 10.96
C VAL A 45 -7.49 -10.78 12.31
N ASN A 46 -6.88 -11.97 12.32
CA ASN A 46 -6.41 -12.59 13.56
C ASN A 46 -5.32 -11.77 14.26
N GLN A 47 -4.46 -11.07 13.52
CA GLN A 47 -3.50 -10.15 14.14
C GLN A 47 -4.21 -9.02 14.89
N PHE A 48 -5.23 -8.41 14.28
CA PHE A 48 -6.01 -7.36 14.94
C PHE A 48 -6.80 -7.88 16.15
N LYS A 49 -7.48 -9.02 16.01
CA LYS A 49 -8.24 -9.62 17.12
C LYS A 49 -7.39 -9.89 18.35
N ASN A 50 -6.15 -10.34 18.16
CA ASN A 50 -5.30 -10.79 19.26
C ASN A 50 -4.38 -9.70 19.81
N TYR A 51 -3.99 -8.71 19.00
CA TYR A 51 -2.92 -7.77 19.35
C TYR A 51 -3.33 -6.29 19.28
N TYR A 52 -4.51 -5.95 18.75
CA TYR A 52 -4.96 -4.55 18.71
C TYR A 52 -5.49 -4.11 20.08
N ALA A 53 -4.63 -3.46 20.87
CA ALA A 53 -4.95 -3.06 22.24
C ALA A 53 -6.27 -2.27 22.41
N PRO A 54 -6.64 -1.31 21.55
CA PRO A 54 -7.86 -0.54 21.74
C PRO A 54 -9.11 -1.18 21.09
N TYR A 55 -9.08 -2.46 20.72
CA TYR A 55 -10.18 -3.16 20.03
C TYR A 55 -11.54 -2.94 20.70
N GLN A 56 -11.69 -3.35 21.97
CA GLN A 56 -12.96 -3.24 22.70
C GLN A 56 -13.38 -1.78 22.94
N TYR A 57 -12.41 -0.90 23.19
CA TYR A 57 -12.68 0.54 23.37
C TYR A 57 -13.25 1.14 22.09
N LYS A 58 -12.76 0.74 20.92
CA LYS A 58 -13.19 1.25 19.62
C LYS A 58 -14.60 0.78 19.26
N GLU A 59 -14.91 -0.50 19.49
CA GLU A 59 -16.28 -1.02 19.33
C GLU A 59 -17.28 -0.22 20.17
N GLN A 60 -16.96 0.00 21.46
CA GLN A 60 -17.81 0.77 22.37
C GLN A 60 -17.93 2.24 21.96
N ARG A 61 -16.82 2.88 21.58
CA ARG A 61 -16.79 4.30 21.21
C ARG A 61 -17.61 4.59 19.96
N PHE A 62 -17.53 3.71 18.96
CA PHE A 62 -18.17 3.93 17.66
C PHE A 62 -19.50 3.20 17.51
N GLY A 63 -19.86 2.32 18.45
CA GLY A 63 -21.06 1.50 18.36
C GLY A 63 -21.02 0.53 17.18
N VAL A 64 -19.83 0.01 16.85
CA VAL A 64 -19.61 -0.90 15.72
C VAL A 64 -19.20 -2.29 16.24
N SER A 65 -19.56 -3.33 15.49
CA SER A 65 -19.01 -4.67 15.69
C SER A 65 -17.90 -4.91 14.68
N PHE A 66 -16.69 -5.15 15.16
CA PHE A 66 -15.59 -5.55 14.30
C PHE A 66 -15.81 -6.94 13.72
N GLU A 67 -16.47 -7.85 14.44
CA GLU A 67 -16.82 -9.17 13.92
C GLU A 67 -17.75 -9.09 12.70
N GLU A 68 -18.81 -8.26 12.78
CA GLU A 68 -19.71 -8.05 11.63
C GLU A 68 -18.98 -7.39 10.46
N THR A 69 -18.09 -6.43 10.76
CA THR A 69 -17.29 -5.74 9.74
C THR A 69 -16.32 -6.70 9.05
N PHE A 70 -15.63 -7.56 9.81
CA PHE A 70 -14.72 -8.55 9.25
C PHE A 70 -15.47 -9.58 8.41
N ALA A 71 -16.65 -10.01 8.83
CA ALA A 71 -17.48 -10.93 8.04
C ALA A 71 -17.90 -10.31 6.70
N ALA A 72 -18.30 -9.04 6.69
CA ALA A 72 -18.64 -8.32 5.47
C ALA A 72 -17.44 -8.17 4.53
N LEU A 73 -16.28 -7.73 5.05
CA LEU A 73 -15.06 -7.60 4.26
C LEU A 73 -14.58 -8.96 3.74
N ARG A 74 -14.71 -10.03 4.53
CA ARG A 74 -14.38 -11.39 4.09
C ARG A 74 -15.24 -11.83 2.90
N GLN A 75 -16.51 -11.44 2.87
CA GLN A 75 -17.37 -11.69 1.73
C GLN A 75 -16.89 -10.90 0.49
N GLU A 76 -16.48 -9.63 0.65
CA GLU A 76 -15.86 -8.88 -0.45
C GLU A 76 -14.59 -9.57 -0.98
N VAL A 77 -13.79 -10.22 -0.13
CA VAL A 77 -12.62 -10.99 -0.58
C VAL A 77 -13.03 -12.15 -1.49
N ILE A 78 -14.10 -12.87 -1.13
CA ILE A 78 -14.65 -13.97 -1.95
C ILE A 78 -15.08 -13.45 -3.32
N ASP A 79 -15.70 -12.28 -3.35
CA ASP A 79 -16.26 -11.68 -4.56
C ASP A 79 -15.19 -10.95 -5.41
N SER A 80 -13.98 -10.75 -4.89
CA SER A 80 -12.89 -10.02 -5.56
C SER A 80 -12.35 -10.76 -6.78
N GLN A 81 -12.27 -10.06 -7.91
CA GLN A 81 -11.86 -10.62 -9.20
C GLN A 81 -10.38 -10.40 -9.52
N SER A 82 -9.71 -9.52 -8.77
CA SER A 82 -8.32 -9.12 -9.02
C SER A 82 -7.53 -8.98 -7.71
N ASP A 83 -6.20 -8.99 -7.82
CA ASP A 83 -5.31 -8.72 -6.66
C ASP A 83 -5.48 -7.27 -6.19
N GLN A 84 -5.71 -6.34 -7.10
CA GLN A 84 -5.97 -4.93 -6.76
C GLN A 84 -7.22 -4.79 -5.90
N GLU A 85 -8.34 -5.42 -6.28
CA GLU A 85 -9.57 -5.39 -5.46
C GLU A 85 -9.33 -6.00 -4.08
N PHE A 86 -8.55 -7.07 -4.00
CA PHE A 86 -8.17 -7.66 -2.72
C PHE A 86 -7.37 -6.68 -1.84
N TYR A 87 -6.41 -5.96 -2.43
CA TYR A 87 -5.62 -4.96 -1.71
C TYR A 87 -6.45 -3.75 -1.28
N ASP A 88 -7.43 -3.35 -2.08
CA ASP A 88 -8.40 -2.31 -1.70
C ASP A 88 -9.21 -2.75 -0.47
N ILE A 89 -9.60 -4.02 -0.39
CA ILE A 89 -10.30 -4.59 0.77
C ILE A 89 -9.40 -4.61 2.01
N LEU A 90 -8.11 -4.91 1.87
CA LEU A 90 -7.13 -4.78 2.96
C LEU A 90 -7.01 -3.32 3.44
N GLY A 91 -7.09 -2.35 2.54
CA GLY A 91 -7.17 -0.93 2.88
C GLY A 91 -8.41 -0.60 3.72
N LYS A 92 -9.59 -1.10 3.32
CA LYS A 92 -10.84 -0.93 4.09
C LYS A 92 -10.76 -1.59 5.48
N LEU A 93 -10.10 -2.75 5.59
CA LEU A 93 -9.86 -3.40 6.87
C LEU A 93 -9.12 -2.48 7.84
N VAL A 94 -8.05 -1.84 7.40
CA VAL A 94 -7.29 -0.87 8.22
C VAL A 94 -8.10 0.40 8.53
N ALA A 95 -8.88 0.89 7.57
CA ALA A 95 -9.73 2.06 7.75
C ALA A 95 -10.82 1.86 8.83
N THR A 96 -11.29 0.61 9.01
CA THR A 96 -12.29 0.23 10.01
C THR A 96 -11.89 0.62 11.45
N PHE A 97 -10.59 0.63 11.75
CA PHE A 97 -10.10 0.95 13.10
C PHE A 97 -10.09 2.45 13.41
N ASN A 98 -10.18 3.30 12.39
CA ASN A 98 -10.04 4.75 12.47
C ASN A 98 -8.86 5.14 13.38
N ASP A 99 -7.65 4.76 13.01
CA ASP A 99 -6.43 4.88 13.81
C ASP A 99 -5.20 5.09 12.92
N GLY A 100 -4.56 6.26 13.07
CA GLY A 100 -3.39 6.67 12.28
C GLY A 100 -2.12 5.87 12.52
N HIS A 101 -2.11 4.96 13.49
CA HIS A 101 -0.98 4.08 13.76
C HIS A 101 -1.16 2.68 13.17
N VAL A 102 -2.32 2.42 12.56
CA VAL A 102 -2.61 1.13 11.93
C VAL A 102 -2.41 1.28 10.43
N SER A 103 -1.59 0.39 9.87
CA SER A 103 -1.31 0.33 8.44
C SER A 103 -1.11 -1.12 8.02
N ILE A 104 -1.41 -1.41 6.76
CA ILE A 104 -1.02 -2.66 6.09
C ILE A 104 -0.10 -2.31 4.93
N THR A 105 0.97 -3.09 4.76
CA THR A 105 1.90 -2.92 3.64
C THR A 105 1.54 -3.90 2.54
N ILE A 106 1.13 -3.37 1.40
CA ILE A 106 0.80 -4.14 0.21
C ILE A 106 2.04 -4.24 -0.70
N PRO A 107 2.29 -5.38 -1.39
CA PRO A 107 3.36 -5.48 -2.37
C PRO A 107 3.27 -4.34 -3.39
N ASN A 108 4.38 -3.64 -3.61
CA ASN A 108 4.42 -2.38 -4.35
C ASN A 108 3.84 -2.52 -5.78
N MET A 109 2.69 -1.89 -6.03
CA MET A 109 2.05 -1.79 -7.36
C MET A 109 2.42 -0.51 -8.12
N GLY A 110 3.38 0.25 -7.60
CA GLY A 110 3.71 1.60 -8.07
C GLY A 110 3.05 2.65 -7.19
N SER A 111 3.74 3.78 -7.00
CA SER A 111 3.20 4.97 -6.35
C SER A 111 3.21 6.11 -7.35
N TYR A 112 2.06 6.77 -7.48
CA TYR A 112 1.88 7.92 -8.34
C TYR A 112 1.42 9.09 -7.50
N ALA A 113 2.07 10.23 -7.66
CA ALA A 113 1.72 11.46 -7.00
C ALA A 113 1.57 12.57 -8.05
N LEU A 114 0.57 13.41 -7.87
CA LEU A 114 0.52 14.68 -8.58
C LEU A 114 1.49 15.65 -7.92
N PRO A 115 2.16 16.52 -8.69
CA PRO A 115 3.20 17.42 -8.18
C PRO A 115 2.60 18.67 -7.50
N PHE A 116 1.53 18.49 -6.71
CA PHE A 116 0.92 19.52 -5.89
C PHE A 116 0.21 18.90 -4.68
N VAL A 117 0.02 19.70 -3.63
CA VAL A 117 -0.67 19.32 -2.40
C VAL A 117 -1.85 20.26 -2.20
N VAL A 118 -2.98 19.71 -1.76
CA VAL A 118 -4.14 20.49 -1.32
C VAL A 118 -4.27 20.42 0.19
N ASP A 119 -4.81 21.46 0.81
CA ASP A 119 -5.23 21.46 2.21
C ASP A 119 -6.67 21.96 2.31
N HIS A 120 -7.37 21.53 3.35
CA HIS A 120 -8.75 21.91 3.59
C HIS A 120 -8.80 23.18 4.46
N PHE A 121 -9.14 24.31 3.84
CA PHE A 121 -9.20 25.63 4.47
C PHE A 121 -10.57 26.29 4.27
N ASN A 122 -11.25 26.65 5.38
CA ASN A 122 -12.57 27.30 5.39
C ASN A 122 -13.61 26.63 4.47
N GLY A 123 -13.68 25.30 4.47
CA GLY A 123 -14.64 24.53 3.67
C GLY A 123 -14.28 24.44 2.19
N ASN A 124 -13.04 24.74 1.82
CA ASN A 124 -12.54 24.63 0.45
C ASN A 124 -11.23 23.83 0.43
N TYR A 125 -11.01 23.07 -0.64
CA TYR A 125 -9.72 22.45 -0.92
C TYR A 125 -8.85 23.43 -1.69
N VAL A 126 -7.75 23.86 -1.08
CA VAL A 126 -6.87 24.92 -1.60
C VAL A 126 -5.48 24.35 -1.86
N VAL A 127 -4.89 24.68 -3.00
CA VAL A 127 -3.51 24.29 -3.33
C VAL A 127 -2.56 24.94 -2.31
N ALA A 128 -1.91 24.10 -1.52
CA ALA A 128 -0.98 24.50 -0.47
C ALA A 128 0.47 24.53 -0.98
N SER A 129 0.81 23.65 -1.92
CA SER A 129 2.09 23.65 -2.64
C SER A 129 1.90 23.10 -4.04
N VAL A 130 2.76 23.52 -4.97
CA VAL A 130 2.83 23.03 -6.35
C VAL A 130 4.28 23.09 -6.79
N GLU A 131 4.76 22.08 -7.51
CA GLU A 131 6.11 22.11 -8.07
C GLU A 131 6.22 23.15 -9.19
N ASP A 132 7.37 23.83 -9.26
CA ASP A 132 7.58 24.98 -10.16
C ASP A 132 7.32 24.65 -11.64
N ILE A 133 7.80 23.49 -12.10
CA ILE A 133 7.64 23.07 -13.51
C ILE A 133 6.16 22.85 -13.82
N PHE A 134 5.45 22.13 -12.95
CA PHE A 134 4.02 21.87 -13.13
C PHE A 134 3.19 23.14 -13.05
N SER A 135 3.53 24.06 -12.15
CA SER A 135 2.89 25.38 -12.04
C SER A 135 3.05 26.18 -13.33
N GLN A 136 4.24 26.20 -13.93
CA GLN A 136 4.50 26.92 -15.19
C GLN A 136 3.74 26.32 -16.38
N GLU A 137 3.63 24.99 -16.46
CA GLU A 137 2.97 24.30 -17.56
C GLU A 137 1.43 24.38 -17.48
N THR A 138 0.88 24.32 -16.26
CA THR A 138 -0.58 24.25 -16.04
C THR A 138 -1.21 25.58 -15.65
N GLY A 139 -0.42 26.53 -15.15
CA GLY A 139 -0.91 27.76 -14.52
C GLY A 139 -1.47 27.56 -13.11
N LEU A 140 -1.39 26.35 -12.52
CA LEU A 140 -1.83 26.07 -11.16
C LEU A 140 -0.92 26.80 -10.15
N MET A 141 -1.52 27.52 -9.21
CA MET A 141 -0.81 28.32 -8.21
C MET A 141 -1.23 27.96 -6.78
N VAL A 142 -0.34 28.24 -5.83
CA VAL A 142 -0.69 28.20 -4.40
C VAL A 142 -1.83 29.19 -4.14
N GLY A 143 -2.87 28.73 -3.44
CA GLY A 143 -4.09 29.50 -3.19
C GLY A 143 -5.23 29.22 -4.16
N ASP A 144 -4.98 28.51 -5.27
CA ASP A 144 -6.04 28.06 -6.16
C ASP A 144 -6.96 27.06 -5.45
N ARG A 145 -8.24 27.07 -5.83
CA ARG A 145 -9.23 26.15 -5.27
C ARG A 145 -9.44 24.96 -6.19
N LEU A 146 -9.28 23.75 -5.64
CA LEU A 146 -9.69 22.53 -6.29
C LEU A 146 -11.22 22.42 -6.24
N VAL A 147 -11.86 22.54 -7.40
CA VAL A 147 -13.32 22.42 -7.54
C VAL A 147 -13.71 21.02 -8.01
N SER A 148 -12.96 20.45 -8.95
CA SER A 148 -13.24 19.14 -9.53
C SER A 148 -11.97 18.51 -10.12
N MET A 149 -11.96 17.19 -10.22
CA MET A 149 -10.95 16.40 -10.94
C MET A 149 -11.68 15.41 -11.85
N ASP A 150 -11.29 15.34 -13.13
CA ASP A 150 -11.94 14.47 -14.13
C ASP A 150 -13.48 14.61 -14.19
N GLY A 151 -13.97 15.84 -14.02
CA GLY A 151 -15.40 16.15 -14.01
C GLY A 151 -16.16 15.71 -12.75
N ARG A 152 -15.47 15.14 -11.76
CA ARG A 152 -16.02 14.79 -10.44
C ARG A 152 -15.74 15.90 -9.43
N ASP A 153 -16.74 16.21 -8.61
CA ASP A 153 -16.63 17.17 -7.53
C ASP A 153 -15.56 16.77 -6.50
N ALA A 154 -14.77 17.74 -6.03
CA ALA A 154 -13.65 17.51 -5.12
C ALA A 154 -14.07 16.89 -3.78
N GLU A 155 -15.20 17.32 -3.20
CA GLU A 155 -15.71 16.75 -1.94
C GLU A 155 -16.15 15.30 -2.15
N SER A 156 -16.77 14.98 -3.30
CA SER A 156 -17.11 13.59 -3.64
C SER A 156 -15.88 12.70 -3.73
N ILE A 157 -14.79 13.18 -4.32
CA ILE A 157 -13.53 12.42 -4.43
C ILE A 157 -12.93 12.18 -3.04
N VAL A 158 -12.85 13.22 -2.21
CA VAL A 158 -12.28 13.09 -0.85
C VAL A 158 -13.09 12.11 -0.01
N ASN A 159 -14.43 12.16 -0.08
CA ASN A 159 -15.28 11.19 0.63
C ASN A 159 -15.05 9.75 0.18
N ASP A 160 -14.75 9.52 -1.11
CA ASP A 160 -14.38 8.19 -1.61
C ASP A 160 -13.02 7.74 -1.06
N LEU A 161 -12.03 8.64 -1.02
CA LEU A 161 -10.69 8.37 -0.52
C LEU A 161 -10.65 8.15 0.99
N MET A 162 -11.53 8.82 1.75
CA MET A 162 -11.69 8.63 3.19
C MET A 162 -12.03 7.19 3.58
N ARG A 163 -12.58 6.39 2.66
CA ARG A 163 -12.82 4.94 2.89
C ARG A 163 -11.53 4.13 3.08
N TYR A 164 -10.39 4.68 2.67
CA TYR A 164 -9.08 4.04 2.74
C TYR A 164 -8.14 4.72 3.74
N GLN A 165 -8.55 5.83 4.37
CA GLN A 165 -7.76 6.54 5.37
C GLN A 165 -8.29 6.33 6.78
N SER A 166 -7.36 6.19 7.73
CA SER A 166 -7.63 5.90 9.13
C SER A 166 -6.79 6.88 9.96
N LEU A 167 -7.29 8.07 10.31
CA LEU A 167 -6.49 9.08 11.04
C LEU A 167 -7.01 9.41 12.45
N GLY A 168 -7.92 8.59 12.99
CA GLY A 168 -8.41 8.76 14.37
C GLY A 168 -9.53 9.77 14.55
N TYR A 169 -9.65 10.73 13.63
CA TYR A 169 -10.58 11.84 13.74
C TYR A 169 -10.94 12.40 12.37
N GLU A 170 -12.22 12.74 12.16
CA GLU A 170 -12.76 13.15 10.85
C GLU A 170 -11.98 14.32 10.22
N ARG A 171 -11.58 15.32 11.02
CA ARG A 171 -10.83 16.47 10.51
C ARG A 171 -9.43 16.11 10.03
N SER A 172 -8.83 15.06 10.58
CA SER A 172 -7.50 14.61 10.15
C SER A 172 -7.60 13.84 8.84
N SER A 173 -8.67 13.06 8.65
CA SER A 173 -8.95 12.28 7.43
C SER A 173 -9.32 13.11 6.19
N ARG A 174 -9.49 14.43 6.34
CA ARG A 174 -9.85 15.37 5.24
C ARG A 174 -8.65 16.14 4.68
N ARG A 175 -7.43 15.76 5.09
CA ARG A 175 -6.17 16.40 4.67
C ARG A 175 -5.49 15.63 3.56
#